data_AF-A0A919CG03-F1
#
_entry.id   AF-A0A919CG03-F1
#
_cell.length_a   1.000
_cell.length_b   1.000
_cell.length_c   1.000
_cell.angle_alpha   90.00
_cell.angle_beta   90.00
_cell.angle_gamma   90.00
#
_symmetry.space_group_name_H-M   'P 1'
#
loop_
_entity.id
_entity.type
_entity.pdbx_description
1 polymer ?
#
loop_
_entity_poly.entity_id
_entity_poly.type
_entity_poly.pdbx_seq_one_letter_code
_entity_poly.pdbx_strand_id
1 'polypeptide(L)'
;MTEEEQIRRAGPLTYRGRAIPTTTTDQRLLDRRGPTDWVHTDPWRVLRIQSEFVEGFGLLSELPSAVSVFGSARIEPGTRYYNLGVEVGRKLAEAGYATITGGGPGMMEAANKGAQERDGRSVGLGIELPFEQSLNPYVDVGMTFRYFFVRKTMFVKYAQAFVVLPGGFGTLDELFEAITLVQTRKVTRFPVVLVGSDFWGGLRDWIEGALLENGLIKSEDMDLVQQVDDPAEVVELIRRVHKDLERKNGQDS
;
A
#
# COMPACT_ATOMS: atom_id res chain seq x y z
N MET A 1 -7.30 -10.30 -68.79
CA MET A 1 -7.28 -9.18 -67.81
C MET A 1 -6.47 -9.67 -66.64
N THR A 2 -5.24 -9.19 -66.53
CA THR A 2 -4.27 -9.55 -65.49
C THR A 2 -4.77 -9.10 -64.13
N GLU A 3 -4.70 -10.00 -63.13
CA GLU A 3 -4.96 -9.71 -61.72
C GLU A 3 -4.21 -8.43 -61.31
N GLU A 4 -4.91 -7.30 -61.25
CA GLU A 4 -4.40 -6.14 -60.52
C GLU A 4 -4.07 -6.64 -59.12
N GLU A 5 -2.79 -6.55 -58.75
CA GLU A 5 -2.29 -6.94 -57.44
C GLU A 5 -3.11 -6.20 -56.38
N GLN A 6 -4.14 -6.85 -55.84
CA GLN A 6 -4.95 -6.27 -54.78
C GLN A 6 -4.02 -6.10 -53.57
N ILE A 7 -3.68 -4.84 -53.27
CA ILE A 7 -2.90 -4.46 -52.10
C ILE A 7 -3.89 -3.97 -51.05
N ARG A 8 -3.92 -4.60 -49.87
CA ARG A 8 -4.70 -4.14 -48.71
C ARG A 8 -3.77 -3.77 -47.56
N ARG A 9 -3.92 -2.56 -47.02
CA ARG A 9 -3.26 -2.12 -45.77
C ARG A 9 -4.18 -2.36 -44.57
N ALA A 10 -3.66 -2.93 -43.50
CA ALA A 10 -4.37 -3.09 -42.23
C ALA A 10 -3.42 -2.76 -41.06
N GLY A 11 -3.51 -1.54 -40.54
CA GLY A 11 -2.55 -1.01 -39.58
C GLY A 11 -1.14 -0.96 -40.17
N PRO A 12 -0.10 -1.47 -39.48
CA PRO A 12 1.28 -1.49 -39.98
C PRO A 12 1.52 -2.57 -41.06
N LEU A 13 0.55 -3.43 -41.36
CA LEU A 13 0.71 -4.58 -42.24
C LEU A 13 0.17 -4.31 -43.65
N THR A 14 0.88 -4.81 -44.66
CA THR A 14 0.47 -4.78 -46.07
C THR A 14 0.30 -6.20 -46.60
N TYR A 15 -0.88 -6.52 -47.12
CA TYR A 15 -1.22 -7.81 -47.71
C TYR A 15 -1.37 -7.70 -49.23
N ARG A 16 -1.00 -8.77 -49.96
CA ARG A 16 -1.13 -8.86 -51.41
C ARG A 16 -1.75 -10.19 -51.82
N GLY A 17 -2.54 -10.17 -52.90
CA GLY A 17 -3.11 -11.37 -53.52
C GLY A 17 -3.84 -12.26 -52.50
N ARG A 18 -3.51 -13.56 -52.49
CA ARG A 18 -4.16 -14.56 -51.62
C ARG A 18 -3.90 -14.38 -50.11
N ALA A 19 -2.94 -13.53 -49.72
CA ALA A 19 -2.67 -13.25 -48.32
C ALA A 19 -3.64 -12.21 -47.72
N ILE A 20 -4.51 -11.59 -48.52
CA ILE A 20 -5.51 -10.62 -48.04
C ILE A 20 -6.57 -11.35 -47.19
N PRO A 21 -6.69 -11.04 -45.89
CA PRO A 21 -7.70 -11.67 -45.04
C PRO A 21 -9.11 -11.23 -45.44
N THR A 22 -10.08 -12.15 -45.33
CA THR A 22 -11.50 -11.91 -45.68
C THR A 22 -12.26 -11.07 -44.66
N THR A 23 -11.69 -10.85 -43.48
CA THR A 23 -12.27 -10.06 -42.37
C THR A 23 -11.26 -9.03 -41.87
N THR A 24 -11.74 -7.91 -41.32
CA THR A 24 -10.86 -6.96 -40.62
C THR A 24 -10.40 -7.54 -39.28
N THR A 25 -9.40 -6.91 -38.66
CA THR A 25 -9.00 -7.25 -37.28
C THR A 25 -10.13 -6.92 -36.29
N ASP A 26 -10.75 -5.73 -36.41
CA ASP A 26 -11.86 -5.32 -35.56
C ASP A 26 -13.07 -6.24 -35.67
N GLN A 27 -13.43 -6.67 -36.88
CA GLN A 27 -14.54 -7.60 -37.09
C GLN A 27 -14.30 -8.93 -36.34
N ARG A 28 -13.06 -9.41 -36.30
CA ARG A 28 -12.72 -10.63 -35.54
C ARG A 28 -12.75 -10.43 -34.02
N LEU A 29 -12.40 -9.23 -33.55
CA LEU A 29 -12.43 -8.86 -32.13
C LEU A 29 -13.85 -8.60 -31.62
N LEU A 30 -14.68 -7.91 -32.42
CA LEU A 30 -15.98 -7.37 -31.99
C LEU A 30 -17.15 -8.32 -32.26
N ASP A 31 -17.13 -9.10 -33.34
CA ASP A 31 -18.29 -9.93 -33.73
C ASP A 31 -18.31 -11.32 -33.09
N ARG A 32 -17.15 -11.81 -32.60
CA ARG A 32 -17.01 -13.20 -32.13
C ARG A 32 -16.83 -13.26 -30.61
N ARG A 33 -17.68 -14.04 -29.95
CA ARG A 33 -17.45 -14.51 -28.57
C ARG A 33 -16.85 -15.93 -28.63
N GLY A 34 -15.56 -16.05 -28.35
CA GLY A 34 -14.88 -17.33 -28.20
C GLY A 34 -15.08 -17.96 -26.81
N PRO A 35 -14.52 -19.15 -26.56
CA PRO A 35 -14.45 -19.72 -25.21
C PRO A 35 -13.77 -18.77 -24.23
N THR A 36 -14.21 -18.77 -22.96
CA THR A 36 -13.76 -17.81 -21.95
C THR A 36 -12.78 -18.37 -20.93
N ASP A 37 -12.40 -19.65 -21.01
CA ASP A 37 -11.57 -20.31 -19.99
C ASP A 37 -10.23 -19.59 -19.73
N TRP A 38 -9.70 -18.91 -20.73
CA TRP A 38 -8.47 -18.12 -20.62
C TRP A 38 -8.55 -17.06 -19.51
N VAL A 39 -9.74 -16.54 -19.14
CA VAL A 39 -9.89 -15.55 -18.06
C VAL A 39 -9.57 -16.10 -16.66
N HIS A 40 -9.49 -17.42 -16.52
CA HIS A 40 -9.16 -18.12 -15.28
C HIS A 40 -7.74 -18.68 -15.26
N THR A 41 -6.96 -18.48 -16.33
CA THR A 41 -5.59 -18.98 -16.46
C THR A 41 -4.56 -17.95 -15.99
N ASP A 42 -3.36 -18.43 -15.64
CA ASP A 42 -2.27 -17.57 -15.14
C ASP A 42 -1.81 -16.48 -16.13
N PRO A 43 -1.73 -16.71 -17.46
CA PRO A 43 -1.41 -15.63 -18.40
C PRO A 43 -2.36 -14.43 -18.29
N TRP A 44 -3.65 -14.68 -18.10
CA TRP A 44 -4.60 -13.60 -17.89
C TRP A 44 -4.50 -12.97 -16.50
N ARG A 45 -4.18 -13.76 -15.47
CA ARG A 45 -3.90 -13.23 -14.12
C ARG A 45 -2.71 -12.28 -14.13
N VAL A 46 -1.64 -12.58 -14.88
CA VAL A 46 -0.49 -11.68 -15.04
C VAL A 46 -0.92 -10.32 -15.58
N LEU A 47 -1.78 -10.29 -16.60
CA LEU A 47 -2.31 -9.04 -17.17
C LEU A 47 -3.18 -8.28 -16.16
N ARG A 48 -3.99 -8.97 -15.35
CA ARG A 48 -4.78 -8.34 -14.27
C ARG A 48 -3.89 -7.75 -13.17
N ILE A 49 -2.87 -8.49 -12.74
CA ILE A 49 -1.89 -8.04 -11.75
C ILE A 49 -1.16 -6.80 -12.26
N GLN A 50 -0.72 -6.82 -13.53
CA GLN A 50 -0.09 -5.68 -14.18
C GLN A 50 -1.03 -4.46 -14.19
N SER A 51 -2.31 -4.66 -14.51
CA SER A 51 -3.31 -3.57 -14.52
C SER A 51 -3.46 -2.94 -13.13
N GLU A 52 -3.54 -3.73 -12.06
CA GLU A 52 -3.61 -3.19 -10.68
C GLU A 52 -2.35 -2.39 -10.30
N PHE A 53 -1.16 -2.81 -10.76
CA PHE A 53 0.04 -2.00 -10.57
C PHE A 53 -0.01 -0.67 -11.33
N VAL A 54 -0.47 -0.67 -12.59
CA VAL A 54 -0.59 0.54 -13.40
C VAL A 54 -1.59 1.52 -12.77
N GLU A 55 -2.75 1.02 -12.38
CA GLU A 55 -3.80 1.82 -11.73
C GLU A 55 -3.34 2.37 -10.38
N GLY A 56 -2.76 1.53 -9.52
CA GLY A 56 -2.25 1.95 -8.23
C GLY A 56 -1.10 2.96 -8.35
N PHE A 57 -0.19 2.76 -9.30
CA PHE A 57 0.89 3.71 -9.53
C PHE A 57 0.41 5.04 -10.09
N GLY A 58 -0.56 5.01 -11.01
CA GLY A 58 -1.18 6.22 -11.56
C GLY A 58 -1.88 7.02 -10.48
N LEU A 59 -2.75 6.38 -9.70
CA LEU A 59 -3.56 7.02 -8.66
C LEU A 59 -2.72 7.69 -7.58
N LEU A 60 -1.62 7.05 -7.16
CA LEU A 60 -0.80 7.51 -6.03
C LEU A 60 0.42 8.35 -6.47
N SER A 61 0.61 8.57 -7.77
CA SER A 61 1.80 9.26 -8.32
C SER A 61 1.98 10.70 -7.83
N GLU A 62 0.88 11.41 -7.61
CA GLU A 62 0.88 12.82 -7.16
C GLU A 62 0.64 12.97 -5.66
N LEU A 63 0.73 11.86 -4.91
CA LEU A 63 0.55 11.90 -3.46
C LEU A 63 1.71 12.70 -2.83
N PRO A 64 1.43 13.65 -1.92
CA PRO A 64 2.49 14.29 -1.14
C PRO A 64 3.16 13.26 -0.22
N SER A 65 4.16 13.71 0.56
CA SER A 65 4.75 12.87 1.61
C SER A 65 3.67 12.21 2.45
N ALA A 66 3.72 10.89 2.59
CA ALA A 66 2.66 10.14 3.23
C ALA A 66 3.17 9.16 4.28
N VAL A 67 2.27 8.79 5.18
CA VAL A 67 2.49 7.81 6.24
C VAL A 67 1.40 6.77 6.14
N SER A 68 1.78 5.49 6.15
CA SER A 68 0.80 4.41 6.20
C SER A 68 0.49 4.07 7.65
N VAL A 69 -0.80 4.02 7.97
CA VAL A 69 -1.31 3.76 9.32
C VAL A 69 -2.09 2.44 9.32
N PHE A 70 -1.67 1.54 10.20
CA PHE A 70 -2.27 0.22 10.37
C PHE A 70 -2.86 0.08 11.76
N GLY A 71 -3.88 -0.78 11.90
CA GLY A 71 -4.49 -1.09 13.18
C GLY A 71 -5.70 -2.00 13.00
N SER A 72 -6.32 -2.36 14.12
CA SER A 72 -7.45 -3.28 14.12
C SER A 72 -8.68 -2.75 13.35
N ALA A 73 -9.26 -3.59 12.50
CA ALA A 73 -10.55 -3.34 11.85
C ALA A 73 -11.75 -3.50 12.80
N ARG A 74 -11.53 -3.96 14.03
CA ARG A 74 -12.60 -4.36 14.98
C ARG A 74 -12.83 -3.37 16.12
N ILE A 75 -12.00 -2.35 16.22
CA ILE A 75 -12.10 -1.35 17.29
C ILE A 75 -13.27 -0.40 16.98
N GLU A 76 -14.18 -0.22 17.93
CA GLU A 76 -15.37 0.61 17.72
C GLU A 76 -15.09 2.11 17.95
N PRO A 77 -15.81 3.00 17.23
CA PRO A 77 -15.79 4.43 17.50
C PRO A 77 -16.05 4.79 18.96
N GLY A 78 -15.34 5.80 19.47
CA GLY A 78 -15.48 6.30 20.84
C GLY A 78 -14.67 5.54 21.90
N THR A 79 -14.03 4.43 21.55
CA THR A 79 -13.09 3.73 22.44
C THR A 79 -11.75 4.46 22.56
N ARG A 80 -10.97 4.16 23.63
CA ARG A 80 -9.62 4.72 23.84
C ARG A 80 -8.74 4.59 22.60
N TYR A 81 -8.66 3.38 22.03
CA TYR A 81 -7.83 3.12 20.86
C TYR A 81 -8.36 3.79 19.60
N TYR A 82 -9.68 3.84 19.39
CA TYR A 82 -10.22 4.59 18.26
C TYR A 82 -9.80 6.07 18.32
N ASN A 83 -9.98 6.71 19.47
CA ASN A 83 -9.60 8.12 19.65
C ASN A 83 -8.09 8.33 19.46
N LEU A 84 -7.27 7.37 19.90
CA LEU A 84 -5.82 7.37 19.63
C LEU A 84 -5.54 7.40 18.11
N GLY A 85 -6.24 6.58 17.32
CA GLY A 85 -6.12 6.57 15.87
C GLY A 85 -6.54 7.89 15.23
N VAL A 86 -7.62 8.52 15.72
CA VAL A 86 -8.06 9.86 15.28
C VAL A 86 -6.98 10.90 15.56
N GLU A 87 -6.43 10.94 16.77
CA GLU A 87 -5.37 11.89 17.11
C GLU A 87 -4.10 11.70 16.28
N VAL A 88 -3.68 10.45 16.03
CA VAL A 88 -2.57 10.16 15.12
C VAL A 88 -2.85 10.71 13.72
N GLY A 89 -4.03 10.46 13.16
CA GLY A 89 -4.44 11.01 11.86
C GLY A 89 -4.39 12.54 11.82
N ARG A 90 -4.90 13.21 12.86
CA ARG A 90 -4.87 14.67 13.00
C ARG A 90 -3.45 15.21 13.02
N LYS A 91 -2.57 14.59 13.82
CA LYS A 91 -1.16 15.01 13.96
C LYS A 91 -0.38 14.84 12.66
N LEU A 92 -0.62 13.76 11.92
CA LEU A 92 -0.02 13.54 10.60
C LEU A 92 -0.44 14.62 9.60
N ALA A 93 -1.73 14.93 9.54
CA ALA A 93 -2.26 15.99 8.66
C ALA A 93 -1.72 17.38 9.04
N GLU A 94 -1.74 17.74 10.33
CA GLU A 94 -1.15 18.99 10.85
C GLU A 94 0.35 19.10 10.52
N ALA A 95 1.03 17.97 10.40
CA ALA A 95 2.43 17.89 10.04
C ALA A 95 2.72 17.92 8.53
N GLY A 96 1.68 17.94 7.69
CA GLY A 96 1.77 17.99 6.23
C GLY A 96 1.89 16.62 5.56
N TYR A 97 1.62 15.53 6.28
CA TYR A 97 1.61 14.18 5.70
C TYR A 97 0.22 13.77 5.22
N ALA A 98 0.15 13.11 4.07
CA ALA A 98 -1.01 12.31 3.71
C ALA A 98 -1.08 11.04 4.58
N THR A 99 -2.29 10.59 4.89
CA THR A 99 -2.53 9.39 5.69
C THR A 99 -3.07 8.29 4.78
N ILE A 100 -2.30 7.20 4.65
CA ILE A 100 -2.68 6.02 3.89
C ILE A 100 -3.14 4.94 4.87
N THR A 101 -4.29 4.33 4.63
CA THR A 101 -4.77 3.21 5.44
C THR A 101 -5.27 2.09 4.54
N GLY A 102 -5.67 0.97 5.15
CA GLY A 102 -6.39 -0.08 4.45
C GLY A 102 -7.83 0.25 4.05
N GLY A 103 -8.32 1.45 4.38
CA GLY A 103 -9.66 1.94 4.00
C GLY A 103 -10.83 1.27 4.72
N GLY A 104 -10.58 0.26 5.57
CA GLY A 104 -11.62 -0.44 6.31
C GLY A 104 -12.12 0.31 7.55
N PRO A 105 -12.97 -0.34 8.37
CA PRO A 105 -13.49 0.21 9.62
C PRO A 105 -12.42 0.25 10.73
N GLY A 106 -12.83 0.71 11.91
CA GLY A 106 -12.04 0.69 13.13
C GLY A 106 -10.86 1.65 13.11
N MET A 107 -9.66 1.17 13.41
CA MET A 107 -8.49 2.07 13.52
C MET A 107 -8.06 2.67 12.18
N MET A 108 -8.35 1.99 11.06
CA MET A 108 -8.13 2.54 9.73
C MET A 108 -9.06 3.75 9.49
N GLU A 109 -10.35 3.58 9.77
CA GLU A 109 -11.33 4.67 9.74
C GLU A 109 -10.92 5.81 10.68
N ALA A 110 -10.50 5.51 11.91
CA ALA A 110 -10.06 6.51 12.87
C ALA A 110 -8.94 7.39 12.32
N ALA A 111 -7.90 6.78 11.74
CA ALA A 111 -6.78 7.53 11.16
C ALA A 111 -7.22 8.34 9.93
N ASN A 112 -8.05 7.78 9.05
CA ASN A 112 -8.63 8.52 7.91
C ASN A 112 -9.45 9.73 8.37
N LYS A 113 -10.32 9.53 9.36
CA LYS A 113 -11.15 10.57 9.98
C LYS A 113 -10.29 11.71 10.52
N GLY A 114 -9.29 11.38 11.34
CA GLY A 114 -8.42 12.38 11.94
C GLY A 114 -7.66 13.20 10.89
N ALA A 115 -7.19 12.56 9.82
CA ALA A 115 -6.52 13.25 8.73
C ALA A 115 -7.46 14.20 7.99
N GLN A 116 -8.65 13.72 7.62
CA GLN A 116 -9.65 14.50 6.89
C GLN A 116 -10.17 15.71 7.70
N GLU A 117 -10.37 15.56 9.01
CA GLU A 117 -10.80 16.65 9.91
C GLU A 117 -9.79 17.82 10.01
N ARG A 118 -8.55 17.59 9.54
CA ARG A 118 -7.47 18.59 9.51
C ARG A 118 -7.05 18.94 8.08
N ASP A 119 -7.94 18.74 7.11
CA ASP A 119 -7.72 19.01 5.69
C ASP A 119 -6.51 18.26 5.10
N GLY A 120 -6.07 17.18 5.76
CA GLY A 120 -5.02 16.29 5.28
C GLY A 120 -5.57 15.30 4.26
N ARG A 121 -4.74 14.92 3.28
CA ARG A 121 -5.14 13.94 2.26
C ARG A 121 -5.33 12.57 2.89
N SER A 122 -6.55 12.04 2.84
CA SER A 122 -6.91 10.73 3.37
C SER A 122 -7.04 9.68 2.26
N VAL A 123 -6.22 8.63 2.33
CA VAL A 123 -6.16 7.55 1.32
C VAL A 123 -6.61 6.22 1.90
N GLY A 124 -7.42 5.48 1.14
CA GLY A 124 -7.91 4.16 1.50
C GLY A 124 -7.57 3.12 0.44
N LEU A 125 -6.65 2.21 0.75
CA LEU A 125 -6.28 1.09 -0.11
C LEU A 125 -7.03 -0.14 0.36
N GLY A 126 -8.22 -0.39 -0.19
CA GLY A 126 -9.08 -1.53 0.15
C GLY A 126 -8.56 -2.85 -0.41
N ILE A 127 -9.14 -3.97 0.04
CA ILE A 127 -8.87 -5.30 -0.51
C ILE A 127 -10.21 -6.04 -0.68
N GLU A 128 -10.38 -6.75 -1.79
CA GLU A 128 -11.53 -7.61 -2.04
C GLU A 128 -11.53 -8.76 -1.03
N LEU A 129 -12.62 -8.88 -0.27
CA LEU A 129 -12.85 -9.94 0.72
C LEU A 129 -14.21 -10.59 0.46
N PRO A 130 -14.43 -11.84 0.91
CA PRO A 130 -15.69 -12.55 0.69
C PRO A 130 -16.90 -11.97 1.44
N PHE A 131 -16.69 -10.97 2.29
CA PHE A 131 -17.71 -10.23 3.01
C PHE A 131 -17.63 -8.74 2.61
N GLU A 132 -18.77 -8.06 2.62
CA GLU A 132 -18.87 -6.68 2.17
C GLU A 132 -18.07 -5.75 3.09
N GLN A 133 -16.95 -5.23 2.57
CA GLN A 133 -16.21 -4.10 3.14
C GLN A 133 -16.11 -3.02 2.08
N SER A 134 -16.89 -1.96 2.24
CA SER A 134 -16.68 -0.71 1.52
C SER A 134 -15.55 0.09 2.17
N LEU A 135 -14.97 1.02 1.41
CA LEU A 135 -14.11 2.04 2.01
C LEU A 135 -14.92 2.86 3.02
N ASN A 136 -14.27 3.26 4.10
CA ASN A 136 -14.88 4.10 5.13
C ASN A 136 -15.16 5.53 4.59
N PRO A 137 -16.10 6.27 5.18
CA PRO A 137 -16.58 7.55 4.62
C PRO A 137 -15.57 8.69 4.69
N TYR A 138 -14.43 8.51 5.37
CA TYR A 138 -13.39 9.53 5.53
C TYR A 138 -12.24 9.37 4.52
N VAL A 139 -12.39 8.50 3.53
CA VAL A 139 -11.41 8.31 2.44
C VAL A 139 -11.69 9.30 1.31
N ASP A 140 -10.71 10.13 0.97
CA ASP A 140 -10.80 11.07 -0.17
C ASP A 140 -10.35 10.40 -1.48
N VAL A 141 -9.32 9.57 -1.40
CA VAL A 141 -8.74 8.85 -2.54
C VAL A 141 -8.73 7.35 -2.22
N GLY A 142 -9.47 6.57 -3.01
CA GLY A 142 -9.72 5.17 -2.74
C GLY A 142 -9.41 4.25 -3.92
N MET A 143 -8.82 3.09 -3.64
CA MET A 143 -8.71 1.98 -4.60
C MET A 143 -8.89 0.65 -3.88
N THR A 144 -9.67 -0.25 -4.46
CA THR A 144 -9.84 -1.61 -3.93
C THR A 144 -9.03 -2.58 -4.78
N PHE A 145 -8.07 -3.25 -4.15
CA PHE A 145 -7.21 -4.24 -4.80
C PHE A 145 -7.84 -5.62 -4.75
N ARG A 146 -7.46 -6.51 -5.67
CA ARG A 146 -7.76 -7.95 -5.54
C ARG A 146 -6.56 -8.72 -5.01
N TYR A 147 -5.36 -8.28 -5.36
CA TYR A 147 -4.13 -8.96 -5.02
C TYR A 147 -3.44 -8.29 -3.82
N PHE A 148 -3.34 -9.04 -2.70
CA PHE A 148 -2.70 -8.57 -1.47
C PHE A 148 -1.29 -8.00 -1.69
N PHE A 149 -0.46 -8.66 -2.49
CA PHE A 149 0.92 -8.23 -2.71
C PHE A 149 1.04 -6.93 -3.52
N VAL A 150 0.07 -6.63 -4.39
CA VAL A 150 0.04 -5.34 -5.11
C VAL A 150 -0.27 -4.23 -4.11
N ARG A 151 -1.31 -4.43 -3.29
CA ARG A 151 -1.69 -3.51 -2.21
C ARG A 151 -0.53 -3.24 -1.24
N LYS A 152 0.15 -4.29 -0.77
CA LYS A 152 1.33 -4.20 0.10
C LYS A 152 2.42 -3.34 -0.50
N THR A 153 2.69 -3.52 -1.80
CA THR A 153 3.65 -2.68 -2.53
C THR A 153 3.27 -1.19 -2.46
N MET A 154 1.98 -0.86 -2.57
CA MET A 154 1.52 0.53 -2.51
C MET A 154 1.71 1.17 -1.13
N PHE A 155 1.49 0.41 -0.05
CA PHE A 155 1.75 0.91 1.32
C PHE A 155 3.21 1.30 1.52
N VAL A 156 4.15 0.47 1.04
CA VAL A 156 5.58 0.74 1.21
C VAL A 156 6.08 1.81 0.26
N LYS A 157 5.71 1.73 -1.04
CA LYS A 157 6.25 2.61 -2.08
C LYS A 157 5.88 4.07 -1.89
N TYR A 158 4.64 4.33 -1.45
CA TYR A 158 4.11 5.70 -1.36
C TYR A 158 4.14 6.28 0.05
N ALA A 159 4.55 5.51 1.05
CA ALA A 159 4.79 6.00 2.39
C ALA A 159 6.27 6.27 2.65
N GLN A 160 6.53 7.09 3.65
CA GLN A 160 7.88 7.37 4.18
C GLN A 160 8.05 6.86 5.61
N ALA A 161 6.99 6.31 6.20
CA ALA A 161 6.93 5.77 7.55
C ALA A 161 5.72 4.85 7.69
N PHE A 162 5.80 3.91 8.62
CA PHE A 162 4.64 3.17 9.13
C PHE A 162 4.34 3.60 10.57
N VAL A 163 3.04 3.78 10.84
CA VAL A 163 2.51 3.95 12.19
C VAL A 163 1.56 2.79 12.45
N VAL A 164 1.81 2.04 13.51
CA VAL A 164 1.15 0.77 13.79
C VAL A 164 0.44 0.89 15.13
N LEU A 165 -0.87 1.07 15.03
CA LEU A 165 -1.79 1.11 16.15
C LEU A 165 -2.16 -0.34 16.58
N PRO A 166 -2.69 -0.55 17.79
CA PRO A 166 -3.08 -1.88 18.28
C PRO A 166 -3.93 -2.69 17.29
N GLY A 167 -3.52 -3.92 17.02
CA GLY A 167 -4.00 -4.65 15.84
C GLY A 167 -3.95 -6.16 15.95
N GLY A 168 -4.58 -6.82 14.98
CA GLY A 168 -4.58 -8.27 14.84
C GLY A 168 -3.58 -8.75 13.79
N PHE A 169 -3.83 -9.93 13.21
CA PHE A 169 -2.90 -10.54 12.24
C PHE A 169 -2.60 -9.71 11.02
N GLY A 170 -3.58 -9.01 10.44
CA GLY A 170 -3.31 -8.12 9.30
C GLY A 170 -2.37 -6.97 9.66
N THR A 171 -2.44 -6.47 10.90
CA THR A 171 -1.53 -5.43 11.40
C THR A 171 -0.13 -5.98 11.66
N LEU A 172 -0.03 -7.20 12.22
CA LEU A 172 1.24 -7.89 12.44
C LEU A 172 1.94 -8.26 11.12
N ASP A 173 1.19 -8.66 10.11
CA ASP A 173 1.70 -8.96 8.76
C ASP A 173 2.43 -7.74 8.18
N GLU A 174 1.80 -6.56 8.18
CA GLU A 174 2.42 -5.33 7.67
C GLU A 174 3.58 -4.84 8.56
N LEU A 175 3.49 -5.02 9.87
CA LEU A 175 4.57 -4.70 10.81
C LEU A 175 5.84 -5.51 10.50
N PHE A 176 5.74 -6.84 10.44
CA PHE A 176 6.90 -7.71 10.22
C PHE A 176 7.43 -7.64 8.79
N GLU A 177 6.58 -7.34 7.80
CA GLU A 177 7.04 -7.02 6.45
C GLU A 177 7.92 -5.77 6.45
N ALA A 178 7.48 -4.68 7.10
CA ALA A 178 8.26 -3.45 7.19
C ALA A 178 9.60 -3.67 7.91
N ILE A 179 9.59 -4.35 9.06
CA ILE A 179 10.82 -4.66 9.80
C ILE A 179 11.81 -5.41 8.90
N THR A 180 11.33 -6.43 8.20
CA THR A 180 12.16 -7.24 7.30
C THR A 180 12.72 -6.41 6.13
N LEU A 181 11.91 -5.53 5.54
CA LEU A 181 12.34 -4.64 4.46
C LEU A 181 13.42 -3.65 4.92
N VAL A 182 13.32 -3.13 6.14
CA VAL A 182 14.34 -2.23 6.72
C VAL A 182 15.60 -3.00 7.09
N GLN A 183 15.46 -4.14 7.78
CA GLN A 183 16.57 -5.02 8.17
C GLN A 183 17.42 -5.43 6.95
N THR A 184 16.76 -5.80 5.85
CA THR A 184 17.41 -6.21 4.59
C THR A 184 17.84 -5.04 3.70
N ARG A 185 17.67 -3.80 4.17
CA ARG A 185 17.99 -2.56 3.43
C ARG A 185 17.30 -2.44 2.08
N LYS A 186 16.16 -3.12 1.88
CA LYS A 186 15.28 -2.93 0.72
C LYS A 186 14.58 -1.57 0.79
N VAL A 187 14.37 -1.08 2.01
CA VAL A 187 14.05 0.32 2.28
C VAL A 187 14.99 0.82 3.36
N THR A 188 15.70 1.92 3.13
CA THR A 188 16.77 2.39 4.03
C THR A 188 16.35 3.59 4.89
N ARG A 189 15.14 4.12 4.69
CA ARG A 189 14.70 5.42 5.22
C ARG A 189 13.26 5.38 5.72
N PHE A 190 12.95 4.41 6.57
CA PHE A 190 11.55 4.06 6.85
C PHE A 190 11.32 3.79 8.34
N PRO A 191 11.02 4.83 9.14
CA PRO A 191 10.66 4.65 10.54
C PRO A 191 9.38 3.80 10.66
N VAL A 192 9.43 2.82 11.56
CA VAL A 192 8.28 2.01 11.97
C VAL A 192 7.97 2.36 13.42
N VAL A 193 6.78 2.90 13.66
CA VAL A 193 6.36 3.43 14.97
C VAL A 193 5.18 2.63 15.51
N LEU A 194 5.37 1.94 16.62
CA LEU A 194 4.30 1.33 17.38
C LEU A 194 3.71 2.35 18.35
N VAL A 195 2.38 2.43 18.39
CA VAL A 195 1.68 3.33 19.33
C VAL A 195 0.89 2.49 20.34
N GLY A 196 1.00 2.84 21.63
CA GLY A 196 0.34 2.14 22.73
C GLY A 196 1.24 1.06 23.34
N SER A 197 2.11 1.49 24.24
CA SER A 197 3.15 0.64 24.82
C SER A 197 2.58 -0.51 25.66
N ASP A 198 1.45 -0.28 26.32
CA ASP A 198 0.68 -1.27 27.07
C ASP A 198 0.20 -2.45 26.21
N PHE A 199 -0.14 -2.21 24.94
CA PHE A 199 -0.53 -3.26 24.01
C PHE A 199 0.67 -4.04 23.47
N TRP A 200 1.74 -3.34 23.08
CA TRP A 200 2.87 -3.94 22.38
C TRP A 200 3.95 -4.54 23.28
N GLY A 201 3.93 -4.26 24.59
CA GLY A 201 4.94 -4.73 25.54
C GLY A 201 5.20 -6.24 25.47
N GLY A 202 4.14 -7.05 25.51
CA GLY A 202 4.30 -8.51 25.47
C GLY A 202 4.90 -9.05 24.16
N LEU A 203 4.66 -8.39 23.03
CA LEU A 203 5.31 -8.76 21.76
C LEU A 203 6.79 -8.40 21.79
N ARG A 204 7.12 -7.22 22.32
CA ARG A 204 8.51 -6.76 22.45
C ARG A 204 9.31 -7.70 23.36
N ASP A 205 8.76 -8.05 24.52
CA ASP A 205 9.37 -8.99 25.46
C ASP A 205 9.62 -10.36 24.80
N TRP A 206 8.67 -10.84 23.99
CA TRP A 206 8.86 -12.09 23.25
C TRP A 206 9.94 -11.97 22.17
N ILE A 207 10.00 -10.88 21.41
CA ILE A 207 11.05 -10.66 20.40
C ILE A 207 12.43 -10.66 21.08
N GLU A 208 12.56 -9.98 22.21
CA GLU A 208 13.79 -9.96 22.99
C GLU A 208 14.16 -11.34 23.53
N GLY A 209 13.28 -11.97 24.32
CA GLY A 209 13.56 -13.25 24.98
C GLY A 209 13.63 -14.46 24.05
N ALA A 210 12.93 -14.43 22.90
CA ALA A 210 12.89 -15.57 21.98
C ALA A 210 13.79 -15.36 20.75
N LEU A 211 13.79 -14.18 20.14
CA LEU A 211 14.56 -13.96 18.90
C LEU A 211 15.97 -13.44 19.19
N LEU A 212 16.09 -12.40 20.03
CA LEU A 212 17.40 -11.79 20.32
C LEU A 212 18.27 -12.70 21.17
N GLU A 213 17.75 -13.24 22.29
CA GLU A 213 18.51 -14.13 23.18
C GLU A 213 19.01 -15.41 22.47
N ASN A 214 18.28 -15.88 21.45
CA ASN A 214 18.68 -17.05 20.64
C ASN A 214 19.51 -16.67 19.40
N GLY A 215 19.89 -15.41 19.23
CA GLY A 215 20.73 -14.94 18.12
C GLY A 215 20.07 -15.02 16.74
N LEU A 216 18.73 -14.99 16.68
CA LEU A 216 17.95 -15.00 15.44
C LEU A 216 17.83 -13.60 14.81
N ILE A 217 18.04 -12.55 15.62
CA ILE A 217 18.17 -11.15 15.21
C ILE A 217 19.36 -10.52 15.94
N LYS A 218 19.81 -9.35 15.48
CA LYS A 218 20.87 -8.58 16.14
C LYS A 218 20.29 -7.59 17.15
N SER A 219 21.11 -7.15 18.09
CA SER A 219 20.69 -6.11 19.06
C SER A 219 20.24 -4.82 18.38
N GLU A 220 20.88 -4.44 17.27
CA GLU A 220 20.49 -3.24 16.52
C GLU A 220 19.14 -3.40 15.80
N ASP A 221 18.67 -4.64 15.58
CA ASP A 221 17.37 -4.88 14.95
C ASP A 221 16.21 -4.48 15.89
N MET A 222 16.44 -4.42 17.20
CA MET A 222 15.46 -3.93 18.17
C MET A 222 15.17 -2.43 18.01
N ASP A 223 16.13 -1.67 17.47
CA ASP A 223 15.99 -0.23 17.25
C ASP A 223 15.23 0.10 15.95
N LEU A 224 14.98 -0.91 15.10
CA LEU A 224 14.21 -0.74 13.85
C LEU A 224 12.77 -0.29 14.11
N VAL A 225 12.25 -0.60 15.30
CA VAL A 225 10.89 -0.29 15.71
C VAL A 225 10.93 0.61 16.92
N GLN A 226 10.28 1.75 16.81
CA GLN A 226 10.18 2.72 17.89
C GLN A 226 8.80 2.64 18.51
N GLN A 227 8.71 2.83 19.82
CA GLN A 227 7.46 2.71 20.57
C GLN A 227 7.17 4.02 21.28
N VAL A 228 5.94 4.51 21.12
CA VAL A 228 5.47 5.78 21.70
C VAL A 228 4.06 5.61 22.25
N ASP A 229 3.67 6.49 23.18
CA ASP A 229 2.32 6.52 23.74
C ASP A 229 1.54 7.78 23.33
N ASP A 230 2.24 8.90 23.14
CA ASP A 230 1.64 10.15 22.70
C ASP A 230 1.61 10.24 21.16
N PRO A 231 0.45 10.47 20.53
CA PRO A 231 0.33 10.77 19.10
C PRO A 231 1.26 11.90 18.61
N ALA A 232 1.59 12.89 19.46
CA ALA A 232 2.50 13.97 19.08
C ALA A 232 3.93 13.45 18.83
N GLU A 233 4.40 12.49 19.63
CA GLU A 233 5.74 11.91 19.50
C GLU A 233 5.92 11.14 18.19
N VAL A 234 4.83 10.61 17.62
CA VAL A 234 4.84 9.92 16.31
C VAL A 234 5.45 10.82 15.24
N VAL A 235 4.94 12.05 15.11
CA VAL A 235 5.39 13.01 14.09
C VAL A 235 6.83 13.46 14.36
N GLU A 236 7.16 13.74 15.62
CA GLU A 236 8.50 14.16 16.01
C GLU A 236 9.53 13.10 15.66
N LEU A 237 9.21 11.83 15.89
CA LEU A 237 10.08 10.72 15.59
C LEU A 237 10.30 10.55 14.09
N ILE A 238 9.22 10.59 13.29
CA ILE A 238 9.30 10.49 11.83
C ILE A 238 10.21 11.61 11.28
N ARG A 239 9.96 12.87 11.70
CA ARG A 239 10.75 14.02 11.27
C ARG A 239 12.22 13.95 11.71
N ARG A 240 12.48 13.47 12.92
CA ARG A 240 13.85 13.29 13.43
C ARG A 240 14.61 12.27 12.59
N VAL A 241 14.02 11.10 12.34
CA VAL A 241 14.64 10.05 11.53
C VAL A 241 14.93 10.57 10.11
N HIS A 242 13.98 11.27 9.49
CA HIS A 242 14.19 11.86 8.17
C HIS A 242 15.33 12.90 8.16
N LYS A 243 15.41 13.80 9.15
CA LYS A 243 16.50 14.78 9.28
C LYS A 243 17.87 14.14 9.50
N ASP A 244 17.95 13.12 10.35
CA ASP A 244 19.21 12.42 10.62
C ASP A 244 19.72 11.68 9.38
N LEU A 245 18.80 11.16 8.56
CA LEU A 245 19.13 10.56 7.28
C LEU A 245 19.62 11.60 6.26
N GLU A 246 18.98 12.77 6.16
CA GLU A 246 19.45 13.86 5.29
C GLU A 246 20.89 14.29 5.64
N ARG A 247 21.19 14.42 6.94
CA ARG A 247 22.53 14.79 7.43
C ARG A 247 23.60 13.77 7.08
N LYS A 248 23.31 12.46 7.23
CA LYS A 248 24.25 11.40 6.87
C LYS A 248 24.59 11.39 5.38
N ASN A 249 23.61 11.61 4.50
CA ASN A 249 23.86 11.66 3.06
C ASN A 249 24.67 12.90 2.63
N GLY A 250 24.46 14.03 3.31
CA GLY A 250 25.23 15.25 3.06
C GLY A 250 26.69 15.20 3.54
N GLN A 251 27.06 14.18 4.34
CA GLN A 251 28.44 13.94 4.77
C GLN A 251 29.18 12.91 3.91
N ASP A 252 28.44 12.12 3.12
CA ASP A 252 28.97 11.14 2.16
C ASP A 252 29.01 11.66 0.70
N SER A 253 28.75 12.96 0.49
CA SER A 253 28.76 13.65 -0.82
C SER A 253 29.95 14.59 -0.99
#